data_AF-A0A7Y0N1L7-F1
#
_entry.id   AF-A0A7Y0N1L7-F1
#
_cell.length_a   1.000
_cell.length_b   1.000
_cell.length_c   1.000
_cell.angle_alpha   90.00
_cell.angle_beta   90.00
_cell.angle_gamma   90.00
#
_symmetry.space_group_name_H-M   'P 1'
#
loop_
_entity.id
_entity.type
_entity.pdbx_description
1 polymer ?
#
loop_
_entity_poly.entity_id
_entity_poly.type
_entity_poly.pdbx_seq_one_letter_code
_entity_poly.pdbx_strand_id
1 'polypeptide(L)'
;ADGISEKEALLKLLAFIGNRPLVGYHIRYDKKILDLACQRQLGFPLPNPLIEVSQIYHDKLERHLPNAYFDLSLDAICKHLELPIQDKHDALQDAISAALVFVRLTKGDLPNLTAPYT
;
A
#
# COMPACT_ATOMS: atom_id res chain seq x y z
N ALA A 1 0.77 12.25 26.45
CA ALA A 1 0.92 11.65 25.11
C ALA A 1 2.02 10.62 25.23
N ASP A 2 1.65 9.34 25.19
CA ASP A 2 2.49 8.21 25.63
C ASP A 2 3.38 7.69 24.49
N GLY A 3 3.92 8.61 23.70
CA GLY A 3 4.80 8.29 22.57
C GLY A 3 6.19 7.85 23.04
N ILE A 4 6.85 7.02 22.23
CA ILE A 4 8.26 6.63 22.41
C ILE A 4 9.16 7.48 21.50
N SER A 5 10.48 7.43 21.75
CA SER A 5 11.44 8.12 20.88
C SER A 5 11.43 7.56 19.45
N GLU A 6 11.74 8.40 18.46
CA GLU A 6 11.84 7.98 17.04
C GLU A 6 12.77 6.78 16.86
N LYS A 7 13.94 6.78 17.51
CA LYS A 7 14.90 5.67 17.45
C LYS A 7 14.30 4.38 17.99
N GLU A 8 13.61 4.43 19.13
CA GLU A 8 12.96 3.25 19.70
C GLU A 8 11.84 2.73 18.80
N ALA A 9 11.03 3.62 18.23
CA ALA A 9 9.98 3.26 17.28
C ALA A 9 10.55 2.57 16.03
N LEU A 10 11.65 3.10 15.46
CA LEU A 10 12.32 2.50 14.30
C LEU A 10 12.89 1.12 14.62
N LEU A 11 13.50 0.92 15.79
CA LEU A 11 14.02 -0.39 16.19
C LEU A 11 12.89 -1.42 16.35
N LYS A 12 11.77 -1.03 16.95
CA LYS A 12 10.58 -1.89 17.05
C LYS A 12 9.99 -2.20 15.68
N LEU A 13 9.91 -1.20 14.80
CA LEU A 13 9.44 -1.39 13.42
C LEU A 13 10.34 -2.36 12.65
N LEU A 14 11.66 -2.17 12.67
CA LEU A 14 12.62 -3.04 11.99
C LEU A 14 12.54 -4.49 12.48
N ALA A 15 12.41 -4.69 13.80
CA ALA A 15 12.21 -6.01 14.38
C ALA A 15 10.88 -6.63 13.91
N PHE A 16 9.82 -5.83 13.84
CA PHE A 16 8.49 -6.27 13.39
C PHE A 16 8.46 -6.63 11.90
N ILE A 17 9.04 -5.82 11.01
CA ILE A 17 8.98 -6.05 9.55
C ILE A 17 10.03 -7.06 9.07
N GLY A 18 11.19 -7.15 9.72
CA GLY A 18 12.31 -7.96 9.27
C GLY A 18 12.72 -7.63 7.83
N ASN A 19 13.16 -8.63 7.05
CA ASN A 19 13.57 -8.45 5.65
C ASN A 19 12.42 -8.64 4.65
N ARG A 20 11.16 -8.61 5.10
CA ARG A 20 9.99 -8.84 4.23
C ARG A 20 9.75 -7.64 3.31
N PRO A 21 9.24 -7.85 2.09
CA PRO A 21 8.71 -6.76 1.27
C PRO A 21 7.62 -5.98 2.02
N LEU A 22 7.58 -4.67 1.83
CA LEU A 22 6.54 -3.81 2.37
C LEU A 22 5.47 -3.60 1.31
N VAL A 23 4.22 -3.81 1.70
CA VAL A 23 3.04 -3.64 0.84
C VAL A 23 2.32 -2.37 1.27
N GLY A 24 1.90 -1.55 0.31
CA GLY A 24 1.18 -0.32 0.62
C GLY A 24 0.63 0.37 -0.62
N TYR A 25 -0.17 1.40 -0.35
CA TYR A 25 -0.73 2.31 -1.35
C TYR A 25 0.03 3.63 -1.29
N HIS A 26 0.56 4.09 -2.42
CA HIS A 26 1.52 5.20 -2.47
C HIS A 26 2.76 5.01 -1.57
N ILE A 27 3.18 3.77 -1.37
CA ILE A 27 4.16 3.37 -0.36
C ILE A 27 5.53 4.04 -0.53
N ARG A 28 5.85 4.53 -1.73
CA ARG A 28 7.09 5.26 -1.99
C ARG A 28 7.21 6.53 -1.13
N TYR A 29 6.09 7.18 -0.81
CA TYR A 29 6.09 8.36 0.05
C TYR A 29 6.45 7.99 1.49
N ASP A 30 5.77 6.99 2.07
CA ASP A 30 6.06 6.49 3.43
C ASP A 30 7.50 5.99 3.54
N LYS A 31 7.96 5.24 2.52
CA LYS A 31 9.33 4.78 2.43
C LYS A 31 10.34 5.92 2.49
N LYS A 32 10.09 7.04 1.81
CA LYS A 32 10.98 8.20 1.84
C LYS A 32 11.08 8.81 3.24
N ILE A 33 9.97 8.87 3.97
CA ILE A 33 9.95 9.35 5.37
C ILE A 33 10.75 8.40 6.26
N LEU A 34 10.52 7.09 6.14
CA LEU A 34 11.25 6.08 6.89
C LEU A 34 12.74 6.06 6.54
N ASP A 35 13.10 6.25 5.28
CA ASP A 35 14.50 6.33 4.84
C ASP A 35 15.22 7.50 5.49
N LEU A 36 14.60 8.68 5.55
CA LEU A 36 15.19 9.83 6.21
C LEU A 36 15.38 9.59 7.71
N ALA A 37 14.39 8.96 8.37
CA ALA A 37 14.44 8.64 9.78
C ALA A 37 15.50 7.57 10.09
N CYS A 38 15.55 6.48 9.31
CA CYS A 38 16.58 5.45 9.42
C CYS A 38 17.97 6.00 9.12
N GLN A 39 18.13 6.86 8.11
CA GLN A 39 19.41 7.50 7.82
C GLN A 39 19.90 8.35 9.00
N ARG A 40 19.00 9.14 9.61
CA ARG A 40 19.32 9.98 10.78
C ARG A 40 19.65 9.17 12.03
N GLN A 41 18.91 8.10 12.31
CA GLN A 41 19.00 7.37 13.58
C GLN A 41 19.93 6.15 13.56
N LEU A 42 20.11 5.53 12.38
CA LEU A 42 20.76 4.23 12.20
C LEU A 42 21.87 4.25 11.13
N GLY A 43 21.96 5.32 10.32
CA GLY A 43 23.05 5.51 9.35
C GLY A 43 22.82 4.84 7.99
N PHE A 44 21.66 4.21 7.74
CA PHE A 44 21.31 3.59 6.47
C PHE A 44 19.81 3.75 6.16
N PRO A 45 19.40 3.79 4.88
CA PRO A 45 17.99 3.80 4.50
C PRO A 45 17.34 2.43 4.69
N LEU A 46 16.01 2.39 4.76
CA LEU A 46 15.26 1.14 4.91
C LEU A 46 15.51 0.22 3.70
N PRO A 47 16.02 -1.02 3.87
CA PRO A 47 16.43 -1.85 2.74
C PRO A 47 15.28 -2.65 2.10
N ASN A 48 14.09 -2.63 2.70
CA ASN A 48 12.99 -3.49 2.30
C ASN A 48 12.49 -3.18 0.87
N PRO A 49 12.26 -4.21 0.03
CA PRO A 49 11.58 -4.06 -1.25
C PRO A 49 10.17 -3.51 -1.05
N LEU A 50 9.67 -2.76 -2.04
CA LEU A 50 8.32 -2.20 -2.01
C LEU A 50 7.40 -2.93 -2.99
N ILE A 51 6.15 -3.09 -2.58
CA ILE A 51 5.05 -3.59 -3.38
C ILE A 51 3.96 -2.51 -3.37
N GLU A 52 3.80 -1.85 -4.52
CA GLU A 52 2.78 -0.82 -4.73
C GLU A 52 1.49 -1.45 -5.26
N VAL A 53 0.43 -1.41 -4.46
CA VAL A 53 -0.82 -2.09 -4.80
C VAL A 53 -1.56 -1.44 -5.96
N SER A 54 -1.44 -0.11 -6.11
CA SER A 54 -2.04 0.62 -7.23
C SER A 54 -1.41 0.21 -8.57
N GLN A 55 -0.11 -0.09 -8.59
CA GLN A 55 0.58 -0.60 -9.78
C GLN A 55 0.11 -2.01 -10.15
N ILE A 56 -0.03 -2.92 -9.18
CA ILE A 56 -0.54 -4.27 -9.44
C ILE A 56 -1.96 -4.21 -10.04
N TYR A 57 -2.80 -3.34 -9.49
CA TYR A 57 -4.16 -3.12 -9.98
C TYR A 57 -4.15 -2.60 -11.42
N HIS A 58 -3.38 -1.54 -11.68
CA HIS A 58 -3.22 -0.95 -13.01
C HIS A 58 -2.75 -1.98 -14.04
N ASP A 59 -1.66 -2.71 -13.77
CA ASP A 59 -1.10 -3.70 -14.68
C ASP A 59 -2.08 -4.84 -14.99
N LYS A 60 -2.94 -5.21 -14.04
CA LYS A 60 -4.00 -6.20 -14.27
C LYS A 60 -5.09 -5.66 -15.18
N LEU A 61 -5.53 -4.43 -14.99
CA LEU A 61 -6.59 -3.85 -15.81
C LEU A 61 -6.12 -3.54 -17.23
N GLU A 62 -4.93 -2.95 -17.39
CA GLU A 62 -4.41 -2.61 -18.71
C GLU A 62 -4.22 -3.83 -19.62
N ARG A 63 -3.90 -5.00 -19.04
CA ARG A 63 -3.86 -6.27 -19.81
C ARG A 63 -5.19 -6.69 -20.41
N HIS A 64 -6.31 -6.30 -19.79
CA HIS A 64 -7.65 -6.69 -20.22
C HIS A 64 -8.38 -5.58 -20.97
N LEU A 65 -8.07 -4.32 -20.66
CA LEU A 65 -8.70 -3.12 -21.18
C LEU A 65 -7.60 -2.10 -21.56
N PRO A 66 -6.88 -2.32 -22.67
CA PRO A 66 -5.80 -1.43 -23.09
C PRO A 66 -6.34 -0.03 -23.38
N ASN A 67 -5.62 1.00 -22.95
CA ASN A 67 -5.95 2.43 -23.10
C ASN A 67 -7.21 2.91 -22.34
N ALA A 68 -7.78 2.13 -21.43
CA ALA A 68 -8.83 2.63 -20.56
C ALA A 68 -8.26 3.51 -19.44
N TYR A 69 -9.00 4.56 -19.09
CA TYR A 69 -8.68 5.41 -17.93
C TYR A 69 -9.26 4.76 -16.66
N PHE A 70 -8.40 4.53 -15.67
CA PHE A 70 -8.79 3.99 -14.37
C PHE A 70 -8.53 5.00 -13.28
N ASP A 71 -9.53 5.21 -12.41
CA ASP A 71 -9.31 5.89 -11.14
C ASP A 71 -8.47 4.97 -10.24
N LEU A 72 -7.25 5.42 -9.93
CA LEU A 72 -6.29 4.69 -9.10
C LEU A 72 -6.35 5.13 -7.63
N SER A 73 -7.33 5.94 -7.22
CA SER A 73 -7.54 6.24 -5.81
C SER A 73 -7.84 4.96 -5.02
N LEU A 74 -7.34 4.88 -3.78
CA LEU A 74 -7.56 3.72 -2.92
C LEU A 74 -9.05 3.41 -2.77
N ASP A 75 -9.89 4.44 -2.61
CA ASP A 75 -11.34 4.32 -2.55
C ASP A 75 -11.93 3.70 -3.82
N ALA A 76 -11.53 4.17 -5.01
CA ALA A 76 -12.03 3.63 -6.27
C ALA A 76 -11.60 2.17 -6.45
N ILE A 77 -10.34 1.85 -6.10
CA ILE A 77 -9.83 0.48 -6.14
C ILE A 77 -10.64 -0.41 -5.19
N CYS A 78 -10.83 -0.01 -3.93
CA CYS A 78 -11.61 -0.78 -2.96
C CYS A 78 -13.06 -1.01 -3.42
N LYS A 79 -13.72 0.03 -3.97
CA LYS A 79 -15.07 -0.09 -4.56
C LYS A 79 -15.11 -1.10 -5.69
N HIS A 80 -14.19 -0.98 -6.64
CA HIS A 80 -14.14 -1.86 -7.80
C HIS A 80 -13.82 -3.32 -7.43
N LEU A 81 -12.99 -3.51 -6.41
CA LEU A 81 -12.63 -4.83 -5.90
C LEU A 81 -13.66 -5.42 -4.92
N GLU A 82 -14.77 -4.72 -4.67
CA GLU A 82 -15.83 -5.10 -3.73
C GLU A 82 -15.30 -5.33 -2.31
N LEU A 83 -14.31 -4.53 -1.90
CA LEU A 83 -13.69 -4.59 -0.58
C LEU A 83 -14.44 -3.72 0.43
N PRO A 84 -14.45 -4.09 1.72
CA PRO A 84 -15.06 -3.26 2.75
C PRO A 84 -14.31 -1.93 2.84
N ILE A 85 -15.03 -0.83 2.63
CA ILE A 85 -14.52 0.53 2.79
C ILE A 85 -14.83 0.98 4.21
N GLN A 86 -13.84 1.52 4.91
CA GLN A 86 -14.04 2.09 6.23
C GLN A 86 -14.04 3.62 6.15
N ASP A 87 -15.00 4.28 6.79
CA ASP A 87 -15.15 5.75 6.82
C ASP A 87 -14.04 6.49 7.62
N LYS A 88 -12.95 5.80 7.95
CA LYS A 88 -11.83 6.36 8.73
C LYS A 88 -10.59 6.43 7.86
N HIS A 89 -10.21 7.64 7.46
CA HIS A 89 -8.96 7.95 6.78
C HIS A 89 -7.82 8.11 7.80
N ASP A 90 -7.52 7.03 8.53
CA ASP A 90 -6.34 6.97 9.39
C ASP A 90 -5.30 5.98 8.84
N ALA A 91 -4.05 6.16 9.24
CA ALA A 91 -2.92 5.40 8.69
C ALA A 91 -3.06 3.87 8.90
N LEU A 92 -3.77 3.44 9.95
CA LEU A 92 -3.99 2.02 10.19
C LEU A 92 -5.01 1.46 9.18
N GLN A 93 -6.10 2.18 8.94
CA GLN A 93 -7.11 1.76 7.97
C GLN A 93 -6.61 1.80 6.53
N ASP A 94 -5.78 2.79 6.18
CA ASP A 94 -5.14 2.82 4.86
C ASP A 94 -4.21 1.61 4.66
N ALA A 95 -3.45 1.24 5.70
CA ALA A 95 -2.60 0.05 5.68
C ALA A 95 -3.40 -1.26 5.57
N ILE A 96 -4.52 -1.38 6.28
CA ILE A 96 -5.44 -2.53 6.19
C ILE A 96 -6.06 -2.59 4.78
N SER A 97 -6.52 -1.47 4.24
CA SER A 97 -7.12 -1.38 2.90
C SER A 97 -6.11 -1.80 1.84
N ALA A 98 -4.88 -1.30 1.89
CA ALA A 98 -3.81 -1.73 0.99
C ALA A 98 -3.52 -3.23 1.11
N ALA A 99 -3.53 -3.80 2.32
CA ALA A 99 -3.35 -5.23 2.52
C ALA A 99 -4.51 -6.05 1.91
N LEU A 100 -5.75 -5.61 2.07
CA LEU A 100 -6.93 -6.26 1.45
C LEU A 100 -6.86 -6.22 -0.07
N VAL A 101 -6.50 -5.06 -0.66
CA VAL A 101 -6.27 -4.91 -2.09
C VAL A 101 -5.19 -5.90 -2.56
N PHE A 102 -4.06 -5.97 -1.87
CA PHE A 102 -2.99 -6.89 -2.21
C PHE A 102 -3.44 -8.35 -2.20
N VAL A 103 -4.15 -8.78 -1.15
CA VAL A 103 -4.69 -10.15 -1.06
C VAL A 103 -5.68 -10.41 -2.19
N ARG A 104 -6.63 -9.49 -2.43
CA ARG A 104 -7.63 -9.63 -3.49
C ARG A 104 -6.99 -9.77 -4.87
N LEU A 105 -5.98 -8.97 -5.18
CA LEU A 105 -5.29 -8.99 -6.47
C LEU A 105 -4.39 -10.22 -6.66
N THR A 106 -3.82 -10.76 -5.58
CA THR A 106 -2.85 -11.87 -5.67
C THR A 106 -3.45 -13.26 -5.42
N LYS A 107 -4.60 -13.33 -4.73
CA LYS A 107 -5.24 -14.59 -4.31
C LYS A 107 -6.71 -14.70 -4.69
N GLY A 108 -7.37 -13.60 -5.04
CA GLY A 108 -8.76 -13.61 -5.49
C GLY A 108 -8.91 -13.62 -7.00
N ASP A 109 -10.15 -13.76 -7.45
CA ASP A 109 -10.53 -13.67 -8.86
C ASP A 109 -10.24 -12.28 -9.44
N LEU A 110 -10.16 -12.18 -10.76
CA LEU A 110 -10.05 -10.88 -11.42
C LEU A 110 -11.29 -10.02 -11.11
N PRO A 111 -11.13 -8.69 -10.92
CA PRO A 111 -12.27 -7.80 -10.80
C PRO A 111 -13.08 -7.77 -12.09
N ASN A 112 -14.36 -7.42 -11.96
CA ASN A 112 -15.28 -7.32 -13.09
C ASN A 112 -14.73 -6.33 -14.14
N LEU A 113 -14.50 -6.80 -15.36
CA LEU A 113 -13.87 -6.02 -16.43
C LEU A 113 -14.84 -5.05 -17.15
N THR A 114 -16.01 -4.80 -16.57
CA THR A 114 -16.95 -3.81 -17.08
C THR A 114 -16.36 -2.42 -16.87
N ALA A 115 -16.19 -1.65 -17.95
CA ALA A 115 -15.70 -0.28 -17.88
C ALA A 115 -16.57 0.53 -16.90
N PRO A 116 -15.99 1.33 -15.99
CA PRO A 116 -16.75 2.08 -14.98
C PRO A 116 -17.56 3.26 -15.54
N TYR A 117 -17.72 3.33 -16.87
CA TYR A 117 -18.47 4.37 -17.57
C TYR A 117 -19.49 3.74 -18.53
N THR A 118 -20.58 3.23 -17.96
CA THR A 118 -21.91 3.21 -18.58
C THR A 118 -22.90 3.82 -17.60
#